data_AF-A0A6V8DGR9-F1
#
_entry.id   AF-A0A6V8DGR9-F1
#
_cell.length_a   1.000
_cell.length_b   1.000
_cell.length_c   1.000
_cell.angle_alpha   90.00
_cell.angle_beta   90.00
_cell.angle_gamma   90.00
#
_symmetry.space_group_name_H-M   'P 1'
#
loop_
_entity.id
_entity.type
_entity.pdbx_description
1 polymer ?
#
loop_
_entity_poly.entity_id
_entity_poly.type
_entity_poly.pdbx_seq_one_letter_code
_entity_poly.pdbx_strand_id
1 'polypeptide(L)' 'MEPGDPLAILQDSLRGAPIIWKGEYPYFIHPISDGIPRMDPDVLRATRDLIVSMVDWSEIDLIVSVEAMGLPLLAA' A
#
# COMPACT_ATOMS: atom_id res chain seq x y z
N MET A 1 9.43 5.33 -18.85
CA MET A 1 9.96 6.08 -17.70
C MET A 1 10.52 5.05 -16.76
N GLU A 2 11.77 5.19 -16.31
CA GLU A 2 12.24 4.42 -15.15
C GLU A 2 11.23 4.63 -14.03
N PRO A 3 10.70 3.57 -13.39
CA PRO A 3 9.85 3.74 -12.23
C PRO A 3 10.61 4.58 -11.20
N GLY A 4 9.96 5.58 -10.59
CA GLY A 4 10.54 6.25 -9.43
C GLY A 4 10.89 5.23 -8.34
N ASP A 5 11.82 5.57 -7.45
CA ASP A 5 12.13 4.73 -6.29
C ASP A 5 10.83 4.31 -5.57
N PRO A 6 10.53 3.00 -5.46
CA PRO A 6 9.30 2.52 -4.84
C PRO A 6 9.05 3.10 -3.45
N LEU A 7 10.11 3.29 -2.67
CA LEU A 7 9.99 3.89 -1.34
C LEU A 7 9.56 5.35 -1.41
N ALA A 8 10.15 6.14 -2.31
CA ALA A 8 9.74 7.52 -2.55
C ALA A 8 8.27 7.61 -2.99
N ILE A 9 7.84 6.76 -3.94
CA ILE A 9 6.45 6.71 -4.42
C ILE A 9 5.48 6.47 -3.25
N LEU A 10 5.74 5.46 -2.41
CA LEU A 10 4.88 5.14 -1.27
C LEU A 10 4.89 6.22 -0.18
N GLN A 11 6.05 6.85 0.06
CA GLN A 11 6.12 7.94 1.04
C GLN A 11 5.38 9.18 0.56
N ASP A 12 5.48 9.53 -0.71
CA ASP A 12 4.80 10.69 -1.29
C ASP A 12 3.29 10.47 -1.33
N SER A 13 2.81 9.25 -1.60
CA SER A 13 1.38 8.93 -1.53
C SER A 13 0.83 9.09 -0.11
N LEU A 14 1.62 8.72 0.91
CA LEU A 14 1.23 8.91 2.32
C LEU A 14 1.24 10.39 2.73
N ARG A 15 2.24 11.16 2.32
CA ARG A 15 2.32 12.62 2.60
C ARG A 15 1.15 13.39 2.00
N GLY A 16 0.64 12.94 0.86
CA GLY A 16 -0.54 13.51 0.19
C GLY A 16 -1.88 13.01 0.73
N ALA A 17 -1.90 12.08 1.69
CA ALA A 17 -3.12 11.47 2.18
C ALA A 17 -3.99 12.47 2.97
N PRO A 18 -5.31 12.54 2.72
CA PRO A 18 -6.20 13.39 3.51
C PRO A 18 -6.27 12.89 4.95
N ILE A 19 -6.32 13.83 5.89
CA ILE A 19 -6.48 13.56 7.33
C ILE A 19 -7.86 14.02 7.77
N ILE A 20 -8.60 13.13 8.43
CA ILE A 20 -9.91 13.41 9.02
C ILE A 20 -9.87 13.16 10.53
N TRP A 21 -10.88 13.64 11.25
CA TRP A 21 -11.10 13.23 12.64
C TRP A 21 -11.95 11.96 12.66
N LYS A 22 -11.43 10.89 13.28
CA LYS A 22 -12.18 9.68 13.57
C LYS A 22 -12.42 9.60 15.07
N GLY A 23 -13.57 10.09 15.50
CA GLY A 23 -13.84 10.29 16.93
C GLY A 23 -12.86 11.30 17.51
N GLU A 24 -12.02 10.84 18.44
CA GLU A 24 -11.11 11.71 19.20
C GLU A 24 -9.68 11.75 18.64
N TYR A 25 -9.40 11.15 17.47
CA TYR A 25 -8.05 11.12 16.91
C TYR A 25 -8.00 11.44 15.41
N PRO A 26 -6.89 12.05 14.92
CA PRO A 26 -6.68 12.25 13.51
C PRO A 26 -6.36 10.91 12.83
N TYR A 27 -7.03 10.64 11.71
CA TYR A 27 -6.89 9.44 10.90
C TYR A 27 -6.61 9.83 9.46
N PHE A 28 -5.51 9.35 8.90
CA PHE A 28 -5.25 9.48 7.47
C PHE A 28 -6.10 8.46 6.70
N ILE A 29 -6.62 8.84 5.53
CA ILE A 29 -7.29 7.92 4.62
C ILE A 29 -6.34 7.66 3.47
N HIS A 30 -5.93 6.40 3.28
CA HIS A 30 -5.00 6.03 2.21
C HIS A 30 -5.53 4.83 1.42
N PRO A 31 -5.41 4.83 0.08
CA PRO A 31 -6.00 3.79 -0.76
C PRO A 31 -5.53 2.36 -0.41
N ILE A 32 -4.29 2.20 0.06
CA ILE A 32 -3.73 0.89 0.47
C ILE A 32 -4.40 0.35 1.74
N SER A 33 -4.70 1.20 2.72
CA SER A 33 -5.27 0.78 4.01
C SER A 33 -6.78 0.76 4.02
N ASP A 34 -7.42 1.70 3.30
CA ASP A 34 -8.84 1.98 3.43
C ASP A 34 -9.64 1.65 2.17
N GLY A 35 -8.97 1.32 1.06
CA GLY A 35 -9.60 1.10 -0.25
C GLY A 35 -10.18 2.37 -0.89
N ILE A 36 -10.03 3.52 -0.23
CA ILE A 36 -10.41 4.85 -0.69
C ILE A 36 -9.29 5.86 -0.35
N PRO A 37 -9.14 6.97 -1.10
CA PRO A 37 -9.73 7.23 -2.43
C PRO A 37 -9.27 6.20 -3.47
N ARG A 38 -9.63 6.38 -4.75
CA ARG A 38 -9.27 5.44 -5.82
C ARG A 38 -7.77 5.11 -5.79
N MET A 39 -7.43 3.83 -5.85
CA MET A 39 -6.06 3.34 -5.89
C MET A 39 -5.28 3.85 -7.11
N ASP A 40 -4.07 4.35 -6.87
CA ASP A 40 -3.09 4.63 -7.90
C ASP A 40 -2.27 3.34 -8.20
N PRO A 41 -2.21 2.89 -9.46
CA PRO A 41 -1.49 1.67 -9.81
C PRO A 41 0.02 1.74 -9.56
N ASP A 42 0.65 2.91 -9.61
CA ASP A 42 2.08 3.06 -9.33
C ASP A 42 2.36 2.89 -7.83
N VAL A 43 1.50 3.43 -6.97
CA VAL A 43 1.58 3.23 -5.51
C VAL A 43 1.38 1.77 -5.14
N LEU A 44 0.41 1.11 -5.79
CA LEU A 44 0.15 -0.32 -5.56
C LEU A 44 1.36 -1.19 -5.95
N ARG A 45 1.94 -0.96 -7.13
CA ARG A 45 3.15 -1.67 -7.59
C ARG A 45 4.34 -1.40 -6.67
N ALA A 46 4.56 -0.14 -6.31
CA ALA A 46 5.64 0.23 -5.40
C ALA A 46 5.52 -0.48 -4.05
N THR A 47 4.30 -0.53 -3.49
CA THR A 47 4.02 -1.25 -2.24
C THR A 47 4.33 -2.74 -2.36
N ARG A 48 3.87 -3.39 -3.45
CA ARG A 48 4.17 -4.80 -3.72
C ARG A 48 5.67 -5.04 -3.86
N ASP A 49 6.38 -4.23 -4.64
CA ASP A 49 7.82 -4.42 -4.90
C ASP A 49 8.64 -4.29 -3.62
N LEU A 50 8.27 -3.34 -2.75
CA LEU A 50 8.84 -3.23 -1.41
C LEU A 50 8.58 -4.50 -0.59
N ILE A 51 7.33 -4.99 -0.52
CA ILE A 51 7.03 -6.23 0.22
C ILE A 51 7.84 -7.40 -0.33
N VAL A 52 7.88 -7.58 -1.66
CA VAL A 52 8.60 -8.68 -2.32
C VAL A 52 10.09 -8.62 -2.05
N SER A 53 10.70 -7.43 -2.05
CA SER A 53 12.13 -7.28 -1.76
C SER A 53 12.50 -7.46 -0.29
N MET A 54 11.55 -7.30 0.65
CA MET A 54 11.80 -7.45 2.09
C MET A 54 11.63 -8.88 2.61
N VAL A 55 11.01 -9.76 1.83
CA VAL A 55 10.65 -11.12 2.25
C VAL A 55 11.67 -12.14 1.73
N ASP A 56 12.12 -13.03 2.62
CA ASP A 56 12.82 -14.25 2.20
C ASP A 56 11.80 -15.31 1.78
N TRP A 57 11.55 -15.38 0.46
CA TRP A 57 10.55 -16.28 -0.12
C TRP A 57 10.88 -17.77 0.00
N SER A 58 12.12 -18.13 0.33
CA SER A 58 12.49 -19.54 0.51
C SER A 58 11.90 -20.17 1.78
N GLU A 59 11.46 -19.34 2.71
CA GLU A 59 10.89 -19.72 4.00
C GLU A 59 9.37 -19.46 4.09
N ILE A 60 8.70 -19.22 2.95
CA ILE A 60 7.26 -18.85 2.90
C ILE A 60 6.43 -19.92 2.17
N ASP A 61 5.52 -20.56 2.90
CA ASP A 61 4.58 -21.56 2.35
C ASP A 61 3.19 -20.98 2.01
N LEU A 62 2.79 -19.87 2.64
CA LEU A 62 1.45 -19.30 2.51
C LEU A 62 1.46 -17.77 2.63
N ILE A 63 0.71 -17.11 1.73
CA ILE A 63 0.40 -15.68 1.83
C ILE A 63 -1.04 -15.54 2.30
N VAL A 64 -1.23 -14.89 3.45
CA VAL A 64 -2.56 -14.62 4.02
C VAL A 64 -2.84 -13.12 3.96
N SER A 65 -4.03 -12.75 3.51
CA SER A 65 -4.47 -11.36 3.44
C SER A 65 -5.94 -11.23 3.85
N VAL A 66 -6.37 -10.01 4.14
CA VAL A 66 -7.72 -9.70 4.62
C VAL A 66 -8.53 -9.01 3.53
N GLU A 67 -9.75 -9.48 3.32
CA GLU A 67 -10.70 -8.84 2.40
C GLU A 67 -11.23 -7.52 2.99
N ALA A 68 -11.47 -6.46 2.21
CA ALA A 68 -11.24 -6.33 0.75
C ALA A 68 -9.92 -5.65 0.39
N MET A 69 -9.35 -4.88 1.32
CA MET A 69 -8.19 -4.01 1.05
C MET A 69 -6.91 -4.78 0.70
N GLY A 70 -6.82 -6.04 1.13
CA GLY A 70 -5.70 -6.92 0.79
C GLY A 70 -5.76 -7.51 -0.63
N LEU A 71 -6.93 -7.50 -1.28
CA LEU A 71 -7.12 -8.13 -2.60
C LEU A 71 -6.31 -7.43 -3.71
N PRO A 72 -6.30 -6.08 -3.81
CA PRO A 72 -5.50 -5.40 -4.83
C PRO A 72 -4.01 -5.71 -4.70
N LEU A 73 -3.49 -5.83 -3.47
CA LEU A 73 -2.09 -6.15 -3.21
C LEU A 73 -1.71 -7.56 -3.67
N LEU A 74 -2.59 -8.53 -3.48
CA LEU A 74 -2.38 -9.91 -3.95
C LEU A 74 -2.47 -10.05 -5.47
N ALA A 75 -3.24 -9.18 -6.13
CA ALA A 75 -3.46 -9.24 -7.57
C ALA A 75 -2.45 -8.41 -8.40
N ALA A 76 -1.64 -7.56 -7.75
CA ALA A 76 -0.81 -6.53 -8.38
C ALA A 76 0.49 -7.03 -9.01
#